data_AF-A0AB34R737-F1
#
_entry.id   AF-A0AB34R737-F1
#
_cell.length_a   1.000
_cell.length_b   1.000
_cell.length_c   1.000
_cell.angle_alpha   90.00
_cell.angle_beta   90.00
_cell.angle_gamma   90.00
#
_symmetry.space_group_name_H-M   'P 1'
#
loop_
_entity.id
_entity.type
_entity.pdbx_description
1 polymer ?
#
loop_
_entity_poly.entity_id
_entity_poly.type
_entity_poly.pdbx_seq_one_letter_code
_entity_poly.pdbx_strand_id
1 'polypeptide(L)'
;MKPIVHIVHHVDTEGPLYESLEETFARLNDILGEKLNIEPTRENLLKLQNGLYEGLNTEKKELIRTVVQPHLLQYKTSWSEIDEMLYRILSKKYREKFKDSYGNSWVYNWHIMDHAGFETNPRHRDLGYLNIFDHYRTILKETQSLTQDEIHWHFHPVHFNRQANICATSYENCYKELHQILCRRLIERDWFPIVNRAGLHTERPDSHWFIEQWLPFDASNQAIENDDYCSNGRWGDWKGAPVDWSIYHPDFYDWRKIGNCNRLISRVLNLKTRFRNITVYEIEKAFEKARKQKTDVYLGVTDHDFREISVEIEEFYSDLLQVHQNYQDVDFKFSKSVEAFRAVAGLTEKSLDFDCELVGNVLHIKVNEGEIFGPQPYLALKTKSGDYLHDNLDFGNFKKEYFYTFDIHTVPLDQVAIIKLAANSRSGNQKIKTIDLSHN
;
A
#
# COMPACT_ATOMS: atom_id res chain seq x y z
N MET A 1 7.80 12.90 -28.61
CA MET A 1 6.65 12.29 -27.92
C MET A 1 6.22 13.25 -26.83
N LYS A 2 4.91 13.43 -26.57
CA LYS A 2 4.48 14.26 -25.44
C LYS A 2 4.87 13.55 -24.13
N PRO A 3 5.29 14.27 -23.08
CA PRO A 3 5.48 13.67 -21.77
C PRO A 3 4.13 13.19 -21.20
N ILE A 4 4.15 12.16 -20.36
CA ILE A 4 2.96 11.53 -19.80
C ILE A 4 2.91 11.74 -18.28
N VAL A 5 1.78 12.21 -17.77
CA VAL A 5 1.46 12.12 -16.34
C VAL A 5 0.74 10.78 -16.08
N HIS A 6 1.42 9.86 -15.41
CA HIS A 6 0.84 8.61 -14.97
C HIS A 6 -0.02 8.85 -13.73
N ILE A 7 -1.32 8.69 -13.89
CA ILE A 7 -2.28 8.72 -12.77
C ILE A 7 -2.32 7.32 -12.17
N VAL A 8 -1.88 7.20 -10.91
CA VAL A 8 -1.77 5.93 -10.22
C VAL A 8 -2.65 5.94 -8.97
N HIS A 9 -3.76 5.19 -9.03
CA HIS A 9 -4.71 5.11 -7.94
C HIS A 9 -4.38 3.93 -7.01
N HIS A 10 -4.05 4.23 -5.75
CA HIS A 10 -3.70 3.29 -4.69
C HIS A 10 -4.84 3.15 -3.68
N VAL A 11 -5.48 1.98 -3.64
CA VAL A 11 -6.56 1.70 -2.69
C VAL A 11 -6.01 0.92 -1.51
N ASP A 12 -5.99 1.55 -0.33
CA ASP A 12 -5.69 0.86 0.93
C ASP A 12 -6.88 -0.06 1.26
N THR A 13 -6.62 -1.36 1.18
CA THR A 13 -7.65 -2.39 1.18
C THR A 13 -7.63 -3.10 2.52
N GLU A 14 -8.53 -2.69 3.41
CA GLU A 14 -8.60 -3.11 4.81
C GLU A 14 -9.91 -3.86 5.16
N GLY A 15 -10.83 -4.00 4.20
CA GLY A 15 -12.13 -4.60 4.42
C GLY A 15 -13.05 -3.75 5.30
N PRO A 16 -14.15 -4.35 5.82
CA PRO A 16 -15.18 -3.62 6.56
C PRO A 16 -14.65 -2.85 7.79
N LEU A 17 -15.27 -1.70 8.06
CA LEU A 17 -14.95 -0.87 9.23
C LEU A 17 -16.24 -0.45 9.95
N TYR A 18 -16.40 -0.89 11.19
CA TYR A 18 -17.44 -0.40 12.10
C TYR A 18 -16.90 0.67 13.05
N GLU A 19 -17.61 1.79 13.24
CA GLU A 19 -17.35 2.79 14.28
C GLU A 19 -18.67 3.15 14.97
N SER A 20 -18.71 3.10 16.29
CA SER A 20 -19.86 3.56 17.06
C SER A 20 -19.88 5.09 17.15
N LEU A 21 -21.04 5.64 17.48
CA LEU A 21 -21.19 7.09 17.62
C LEU A 21 -20.35 7.65 18.77
N GLU A 22 -20.28 6.91 19.89
CA GLU A 22 -19.47 7.24 21.05
C GLU A 22 -17.99 7.32 20.66
N GLU A 23 -17.52 6.35 19.88
CA GLU A 23 -16.16 6.31 19.36
C GLU A 23 -15.87 7.44 18.36
N THR A 24 -16.83 7.83 17.51
CA THR A 24 -16.69 9.02 16.65
C THR A 24 -16.45 10.28 17.48
N PHE A 25 -17.20 10.47 18.57
CA PHE A 25 -17.03 11.63 19.45
C PHE A 25 -15.73 11.55 20.26
N ALA A 26 -15.32 10.37 20.71
CA ALA A 26 -14.02 10.16 21.34
C ALA A 26 -12.87 10.54 20.40
N ARG A 27 -12.92 10.05 19.15
CA ARG A 27 -11.95 10.39 18.11
C ARG A 27 -11.95 11.89 17.78
N LEU A 28 -13.12 12.53 17.77
CA LEU A 28 -13.21 13.98 17.58
C LEU A 28 -12.46 14.73 18.70
N ASN A 29 -12.65 14.33 19.96
CA ASN A 29 -11.94 14.93 21.09
C ASN A 29 -10.42 14.74 20.98
N ASP A 30 -9.97 13.54 20.59
CA ASP A 30 -8.55 13.24 20.41
C ASP A 30 -7.91 14.10 19.31
N ILE A 31 -8.64 14.35 18.21
CA ILE A 31 -8.17 15.19 17.11
C ILE A 31 -8.09 16.66 17.53
N LEU A 32 -9.06 17.13 18.31
CA LEU A 32 -9.08 18.51 18.81
C LEU A 32 -8.10 18.75 19.97
N GLY A 33 -7.64 17.69 20.63
CA GLY A 33 -6.83 17.78 21.84
C GLY A 33 -7.60 18.30 23.06
N GLU A 34 -8.94 18.34 23.00
CA GLU A 34 -9.81 18.79 24.07
C GLU A 34 -11.10 17.97 24.11
N LYS A 35 -11.68 17.80 25.31
CA LYS A 35 -12.97 17.11 25.47
C LYS A 35 -14.12 18.09 25.19
N LEU A 36 -14.87 17.83 24.13
CA LEU A 36 -16.14 18.46 23.88
C LEU A 36 -17.17 17.92 24.88
N ASN A 37 -17.78 18.79 25.68
CA ASN A 37 -18.90 18.43 26.57
C ASN A 37 -20.20 18.30 25.76
N ILE A 38 -20.18 17.45 24.74
CA ILE A 38 -21.29 17.21 23.82
C ILE A 38 -21.64 15.72 23.88
N GLU A 39 -22.89 15.43 24.21
CA GLU A 39 -23.37 14.04 24.24
C GLU A 39 -23.36 13.41 22.83
N PRO A 40 -22.89 12.15 22.69
CA PRO A 40 -22.77 11.46 21.40
C PRO A 40 -24.14 11.00 20.91
N THR A 41 -24.93 11.94 20.37
CA THR A 41 -26.26 11.66 19.79
C THR A 41 -26.28 11.99 18.30
N ARG A 42 -27.13 11.29 17.54
CA ARG A 42 -27.29 11.54 16.08
C ARG A 42 -27.69 12.98 15.79
N GLU A 43 -28.53 13.56 16.65
CA GLU A 43 -28.93 14.97 16.56
C GLU A 43 -27.73 15.91 16.73
N ASN A 44 -26.88 15.66 17.73
CA ASN A 44 -25.69 16.48 17.95
C ASN A 44 -24.68 16.31 16.80
N LEU A 45 -24.47 15.09 16.30
CA LEU A 45 -23.63 14.87 15.12
C LEU A 45 -24.11 15.69 13.93
N LEU A 46 -25.43 15.69 13.65
CA LEU A 46 -26.01 16.48 12.57
C LEU A 46 -25.83 17.99 12.79
N LYS A 47 -25.96 18.48 14.03
CA LYS A 47 -25.67 19.90 14.36
C LYS A 47 -24.20 20.24 14.11
N LEU A 48 -23.26 19.36 14.48
CA LEU A 48 -21.83 19.55 14.24
C LEU A 48 -21.52 19.55 12.73
N GLN A 49 -22.08 18.62 11.96
CA GLN A 49 -21.92 18.54 10.51
C GLN A 49 -22.40 19.82 9.79
N ASN A 50 -23.50 20.41 10.26
CA ASN A 50 -24.06 21.63 9.69
C ASN A 50 -23.48 22.92 10.29
N GLY A 51 -22.56 22.85 11.25
CA GLY A 51 -22.00 24.04 11.93
C GLY A 51 -23.01 24.77 12.84
N LEU A 52 -24.11 24.11 13.22
CA LEU A 52 -25.23 24.68 13.97
C LEU A 52 -25.10 24.52 15.49
N TYR A 53 -24.04 23.87 15.98
CA TYR A 53 -23.84 23.71 17.42
C TYR A 53 -23.43 25.04 18.06
N GLU A 54 -24.17 25.47 19.08
CA GLU A 54 -23.94 26.72 19.82
C GLU A 54 -22.76 26.56 20.80
N GLY A 55 -22.04 27.66 21.09
CA GLY A 55 -20.90 27.63 22.03
C GLY A 55 -19.54 27.28 21.41
N LEU A 56 -19.49 26.99 20.10
CA LEU A 56 -18.23 26.83 19.35
C LEU A 56 -17.92 28.10 18.55
N ASN A 57 -16.66 28.52 18.55
CA ASN A 57 -16.19 29.61 17.68
C ASN A 57 -16.11 29.15 16.21
N THR A 58 -15.98 30.09 15.29
CA THR A 58 -15.97 29.81 13.84
C THR A 58 -14.86 28.85 13.42
N GLU A 59 -13.65 29.03 13.95
CA GLU A 59 -12.49 28.19 13.63
C GLU A 59 -12.71 26.73 14.03
N LYS A 60 -13.17 26.48 15.27
CA LYS A 60 -13.50 25.14 15.76
C LYS A 60 -14.62 24.50 14.95
N LYS A 61 -15.63 25.28 14.54
CA LYS A 61 -16.73 24.77 13.71
C LYS A 61 -16.21 24.23 12.37
N GLU A 62 -15.32 24.95 11.69
CA GLU A 62 -14.77 24.49 10.41
C GLU A 62 -13.88 23.24 10.57
N LEU A 63 -13.06 23.19 11.62
CA LEU A 63 -12.26 22.01 11.92
C LEU A 63 -13.13 20.78 12.21
N ILE A 64 -14.14 20.94 13.09
CA ILE A 64 -15.06 19.85 13.42
C ILE A 64 -15.81 19.38 12.18
N ARG A 65 -16.36 20.30 11.38
CA ARG A 65 -17.07 19.96 10.14
C ARG A 65 -16.21 19.14 9.20
N THR A 66 -14.91 19.42 9.12
CA THR A 66 -13.94 18.63 8.33
C THR A 66 -13.77 17.22 8.89
N VAL A 67 -13.69 17.06 10.21
CA VAL A 67 -13.51 15.75 10.84
C VAL A 67 -14.77 14.86 10.75
N VAL A 68 -15.96 15.47 10.87
CA VAL A 68 -17.23 14.74 10.93
C VAL A 68 -18.00 14.74 9.60
N GLN A 69 -17.35 15.08 8.48
CA GLN A 69 -18.00 15.09 7.17
C GLN A 69 -18.70 13.74 6.91
N PRO A 70 -19.94 13.73 6.38
CA PRO A 70 -20.70 12.49 6.17
C PRO A 70 -19.92 11.44 5.37
N HIS A 71 -19.23 11.86 4.31
CA HIS A 71 -18.37 11.00 3.48
C HIS A 71 -17.25 10.28 4.27
N LEU A 72 -16.76 10.90 5.35
CA LEU A 72 -15.69 10.34 6.18
C LEU A 72 -16.19 9.45 7.32
N LEU A 73 -17.51 9.44 7.58
CA LEU A 73 -18.12 8.66 8.66
C LEU A 73 -19.05 7.54 8.15
N GLN A 74 -19.48 7.59 6.88
CA GLN A 74 -20.29 6.55 6.25
C GLN A 74 -19.40 5.37 5.81
N TYR A 75 -18.80 4.72 6.79
CA TYR A 75 -18.01 3.52 6.55
C TYR A 75 -18.89 2.38 6.03
N LYS A 76 -18.33 1.59 5.13
CA LYS A 76 -18.88 0.30 4.73
C LYS A 76 -18.58 -0.69 5.84
N THR A 77 -19.61 -1.10 6.55
CA THR A 77 -19.53 -1.88 7.81
C THR A 77 -19.64 -3.38 7.59
N SER A 78 -19.92 -3.82 6.36
CA SER A 78 -20.01 -5.24 5.99
C SER A 78 -19.43 -5.52 4.60
N TRP A 79 -19.07 -6.79 4.35
CA TRP A 79 -18.61 -7.21 3.03
C TRP A 79 -19.66 -6.95 1.95
N SER A 80 -20.95 -7.12 2.22
CA SER A 80 -22.01 -6.84 1.25
C SER A 80 -22.02 -5.38 0.77
N GLU A 81 -21.77 -4.42 1.66
CA GLU A 81 -21.69 -3.00 1.30
C GLU A 81 -20.44 -2.68 0.46
N ILE A 82 -19.31 -3.32 0.79
CA ILE A 82 -18.06 -3.23 0.00
C ILE A 82 -18.28 -3.85 -1.38
N ASP A 83 -18.83 -5.05 -1.45
CA ASP A 83 -19.08 -5.80 -2.67
C ASP A 83 -20.01 -5.04 -3.62
N GLU A 84 -21.10 -4.44 -3.09
CA GLU A 84 -21.99 -3.58 -3.88
C GLU A 84 -21.22 -2.44 -4.57
N MET A 85 -20.31 -1.78 -3.83
CA MET A 85 -19.44 -0.77 -4.41
C MET A 85 -18.48 -1.39 -5.42
N LEU A 86 -17.78 -2.47 -5.08
CA LEU A 86 -16.77 -3.09 -5.93
C LEU A 86 -17.36 -3.55 -7.26
N TYR A 87 -18.46 -4.30 -7.27
CA TYR A 87 -19.12 -4.72 -8.51
C TYR A 87 -19.56 -3.53 -9.36
N ARG A 88 -19.94 -2.41 -8.74
CA ARG A 88 -20.27 -1.17 -9.46
C ARG A 88 -19.02 -0.52 -10.05
N ILE A 89 -17.98 -0.25 -9.27
CA ILE A 89 -16.81 0.53 -9.70
C ILE A 89 -15.84 -0.26 -10.61
N LEU A 90 -15.86 -1.60 -10.50
CA LEU A 90 -15.09 -2.48 -11.36
C LEU A 90 -15.80 -2.76 -12.69
N SER A 91 -17.11 -2.49 -12.78
CA SER A 91 -17.88 -2.73 -13.99
C SER A 91 -17.35 -1.91 -15.18
N LYS A 92 -17.41 -2.51 -16.37
CA LYS A 92 -17.08 -1.84 -17.64
C LYS A 92 -17.85 -0.51 -17.79
N LYS A 93 -19.15 -0.52 -17.49
CA LYS A 93 -20.03 0.67 -17.57
C LYS A 93 -19.53 1.83 -16.70
N TYR A 94 -19.06 1.54 -15.49
CA TYR A 94 -18.53 2.57 -14.61
C TYR A 94 -17.17 3.07 -15.10
N ARG A 95 -16.23 2.16 -15.40
CA ARG A 95 -14.88 2.53 -15.86
C ARG A 95 -14.89 3.34 -17.15
N GLU A 96 -15.80 3.08 -18.08
CA GLU A 96 -15.90 3.80 -19.35
C GLU A 96 -16.31 5.27 -19.23
N LYS A 97 -16.81 5.70 -18.06
CA LYS A 97 -17.02 7.13 -17.77
C LYS A 97 -15.71 7.92 -17.72
N PHE A 98 -14.61 7.25 -17.42
CA PHE A 98 -13.29 7.86 -17.22
C PHE A 98 -12.37 7.41 -18.34
N LYS A 99 -11.80 8.38 -19.07
CA LYS A 99 -10.93 8.11 -20.20
C LYS A 99 -9.64 8.89 -20.07
N ASP A 100 -8.52 8.18 -20.26
CA ASP A 100 -7.22 8.81 -20.38
C ASP A 100 -6.99 9.37 -21.79
N SER A 101 -5.84 10.01 -22.02
CA SER A 101 -5.48 10.59 -23.32
C SER A 101 -5.40 9.55 -24.45
N TYR A 102 -5.42 8.25 -24.14
CA TYR A 102 -5.35 7.13 -25.07
C TYR A 102 -6.68 6.35 -25.18
N GLY A 103 -7.73 6.79 -24.49
CA GLY A 103 -9.03 6.13 -24.47
C GLY A 103 -9.12 4.90 -23.55
N ASN A 104 -8.09 4.63 -22.75
CA ASN A 104 -8.13 3.58 -21.74
C ASN A 104 -9.01 4.00 -20.57
N SER A 105 -9.59 3.01 -19.90
CA SER A 105 -10.43 3.24 -18.73
C SER A 105 -9.62 3.21 -17.43
N TRP A 106 -10.23 3.69 -16.34
CA TRP A 106 -9.62 3.78 -15.00
C TRP A 106 -8.93 2.48 -14.54
N VAL A 107 -7.80 2.58 -13.83
CA VAL A 107 -6.99 1.44 -13.31
C VAL A 107 -6.86 1.54 -11.80
N TYR A 108 -7.01 0.42 -11.09
CA TYR A 108 -6.81 0.36 -9.63
C TYR A 108 -5.56 -0.44 -9.27
N ASN A 109 -4.87 0.01 -8.22
CA ASN A 109 -3.79 -0.69 -7.55
C ASN A 109 -4.24 -1.01 -6.13
N TRP A 110 -4.63 -2.27 -5.88
CA TRP A 110 -5.22 -2.73 -4.63
C TRP A 110 -4.13 -3.10 -3.63
N HIS A 111 -3.94 -2.29 -2.58
CA HIS A 111 -2.95 -2.52 -1.54
C HIS A 111 -3.57 -3.28 -0.38
N ILE A 112 -3.40 -4.60 -0.40
CA ILE A 112 -4.14 -5.49 0.50
C ILE A 112 -3.39 -5.70 1.82
N MET A 113 -4.10 -5.48 2.92
CA MET A 113 -3.69 -5.80 4.28
C MET A 113 -4.27 -7.15 4.75
N ASP A 114 -3.58 -7.80 5.69
CA ASP A 114 -4.15 -8.86 6.53
C ASP A 114 -4.35 -8.32 7.96
N HIS A 115 -5.55 -8.47 8.52
CA HIS A 115 -5.78 -8.19 9.95
C HIS A 115 -5.33 -9.37 10.81
N ALA A 116 -4.02 -9.61 10.85
CA ALA A 116 -3.43 -10.73 11.56
C ALA A 116 -2.75 -10.31 12.87
N GLY A 117 -2.83 -11.20 13.87
CA GLY A 117 -2.14 -11.01 15.15
C GLY A 117 -2.86 -10.13 16.17
N PHE A 118 -4.15 -9.83 15.98
CA PHE A 118 -4.96 -9.10 16.95
C PHE A 118 -5.71 -10.04 17.91
N GLU A 119 -5.93 -9.61 19.14
CA GLU A 119 -6.66 -10.32 20.21
C GLU A 119 -8.07 -9.77 20.42
N THR A 120 -8.29 -8.46 20.19
CA THR A 120 -9.61 -7.84 20.30
C THR A 120 -9.98 -7.11 19.02
N ASN A 121 -11.28 -7.06 18.74
CA ASN A 121 -11.81 -6.49 17.50
C ASN A 121 -13.02 -5.56 17.69
N PRO A 122 -12.84 -4.39 18.34
CA PRO A 122 -13.96 -3.45 18.57
C PRO A 122 -14.57 -2.88 17.29
N ARG A 123 -13.87 -3.01 16.15
CA ARG A 123 -14.23 -2.41 14.85
C ARG A 123 -14.75 -3.43 13.84
N HIS A 124 -14.96 -4.67 14.30
CA HIS A 124 -15.47 -5.78 13.50
C HIS A 124 -14.69 -6.00 12.19
N ARG A 125 -13.37 -5.78 12.23
CA ARG A 125 -12.45 -6.06 11.11
C ARG A 125 -12.49 -7.55 10.76
N ASP A 126 -12.21 -7.88 9.51
CA ASP A 126 -12.08 -9.28 9.10
C ASP A 126 -10.71 -9.84 9.51
N LEU A 127 -10.62 -10.32 10.77
CA LEU A 127 -9.38 -10.83 11.35
C LEU A 127 -8.98 -12.18 10.72
N GLY A 128 -7.72 -12.28 10.31
CA GLY A 128 -7.16 -13.52 9.81
C GLY A 128 -6.04 -13.31 8.79
N TYR A 129 -5.42 -14.42 8.42
CA TYR A 129 -4.51 -14.48 7.29
C TYR A 129 -5.30 -14.81 6.03
N LEU A 130 -4.99 -14.11 4.95
CA LEU A 130 -5.50 -14.25 3.59
C LEU A 130 -6.98 -13.90 3.39
N ASN A 131 -7.76 -13.57 4.43
CA ASN A 131 -9.19 -13.28 4.29
C ASN A 131 -9.47 -12.18 3.25
N ILE A 132 -8.90 -10.98 3.45
CA ILE A 132 -9.08 -9.84 2.53
C ILE A 132 -8.43 -10.13 1.17
N PHE A 133 -7.24 -10.76 1.19
CA PHE A 133 -6.51 -11.11 -0.03
C PHE A 133 -7.33 -12.02 -0.96
N ASP A 134 -7.93 -13.07 -0.41
CA ASP A 134 -8.73 -14.02 -1.16
C ASP A 134 -10.06 -13.45 -1.60
N HIS A 135 -10.68 -12.61 -0.76
CA HIS A 135 -11.90 -11.89 -1.10
C HIS A 135 -11.68 -11.01 -2.34
N TYR A 136 -10.66 -10.16 -2.33
CA TYR A 136 -10.33 -9.30 -3.47
C TYR A 136 -9.87 -10.07 -4.69
N ARG A 137 -9.07 -11.14 -4.52
CA ARG A 137 -8.67 -12.00 -5.65
C ARG A 137 -9.89 -12.63 -6.32
N THR A 138 -10.90 -13.00 -5.55
CA THR A 138 -12.17 -13.57 -6.05
C THR A 138 -12.95 -12.52 -6.83
N ILE A 139 -13.19 -11.33 -6.25
CA ILE A 139 -13.93 -10.25 -6.91
C ILE A 139 -13.24 -9.79 -8.20
N LEU A 140 -11.92 -9.62 -8.18
CA LEU A 140 -11.17 -9.21 -9.37
C LEU A 140 -11.22 -10.27 -10.48
N LYS A 141 -11.30 -11.56 -10.12
CA LYS A 141 -11.50 -12.64 -11.09
C LYS A 141 -12.91 -12.61 -11.67
N GLU A 142 -13.93 -12.49 -10.83
CA GLU A 142 -15.35 -12.45 -11.25
C GLU A 142 -15.67 -11.25 -12.13
N THR A 143 -15.08 -10.09 -11.82
CA THR A 143 -15.22 -8.86 -12.61
C THR A 143 -14.27 -8.77 -13.79
N GLN A 144 -13.43 -9.79 -14.02
CA GLN A 144 -12.39 -9.83 -15.06
C GLN A 144 -11.37 -8.67 -14.97
N SER A 145 -11.19 -8.10 -13.77
CA SER A 145 -10.31 -6.95 -13.53
C SER A 145 -8.83 -7.33 -13.39
N LEU A 146 -8.48 -8.62 -13.23
CA LEU A 146 -7.08 -9.08 -13.06
C LEU A 146 -6.14 -8.74 -14.24
N THR A 147 -6.68 -8.44 -15.43
CA THR A 147 -5.87 -8.03 -16.59
C THR A 147 -5.59 -6.53 -16.59
N GLN A 148 -6.45 -5.73 -15.96
CA GLN A 148 -6.42 -4.27 -15.96
C GLN A 148 -5.85 -3.68 -14.65
N ASP A 149 -6.12 -4.31 -13.52
CA ASP A 149 -5.69 -3.88 -12.18
C ASP A 149 -4.52 -4.72 -11.67
N GLU A 150 -3.94 -4.31 -10.54
CA GLU A 150 -2.91 -5.07 -9.82
C GLU A 150 -3.19 -5.17 -8.32
N ILE A 151 -2.69 -6.25 -7.71
CA ILE A 151 -2.69 -6.45 -6.26
C ILE A 151 -1.26 -6.20 -5.75
N HIS A 152 -1.17 -5.39 -4.70
CA HIS A 152 0.07 -4.94 -4.05
C HIS A 152 -0.01 -5.12 -2.52
N TRP A 153 1.06 -4.74 -1.83
CA TRP A 153 1.18 -4.97 -0.40
C TRP A 153 0.81 -3.75 0.43
N HIS A 154 0.11 -4.00 1.52
CA HIS A 154 -0.14 -3.07 2.60
C HIS A 154 0.04 -3.81 3.92
N PHE A 155 0.63 -3.15 4.91
CA PHE A 155 0.81 -3.74 6.23
C PHE A 155 0.67 -2.70 7.32
N HIS A 156 -0.16 -3.01 8.31
CA HIS A 156 -0.25 -2.26 9.55
C HIS A 156 0.43 -3.06 10.67
N PRO A 157 1.43 -2.47 11.33
CA PRO A 157 1.96 -3.04 12.56
C PRO A 157 0.91 -3.23 13.64
N VAL A 158 1.07 -4.28 14.44
CA VAL A 158 0.20 -4.63 15.55
C VAL A 158 0.65 -3.90 16.81
N HIS A 159 -0.29 -3.21 17.47
CA HIS A 159 -0.02 -2.54 18.75
C HIS A 159 0.28 -3.54 19.88
N PHE A 160 1.01 -3.13 20.93
CA PHE A 160 1.35 -3.99 22.08
C PHE A 160 0.14 -4.66 22.75
N ASN A 161 -0.98 -3.93 22.83
CA ASN A 161 -2.25 -4.45 23.37
C ASN A 161 -3.03 -5.31 22.37
N ARG A 162 -2.51 -5.49 21.15
CA ARG A 162 -3.08 -6.32 20.07
C ARG A 162 -4.56 -6.04 19.77
N GLN A 163 -5.01 -4.80 19.88
CA GLN A 163 -6.39 -4.41 19.55
C GLN A 163 -6.47 -3.94 18.11
N ALA A 164 -7.44 -4.43 17.33
CA ALA A 164 -7.56 -4.15 15.89
C ALA A 164 -8.01 -2.71 15.56
N ASN A 165 -8.26 -1.88 16.55
CA ASN A 165 -8.73 -0.50 16.40
C ASN A 165 -7.68 0.57 16.72
N ILE A 166 -6.49 0.16 17.17
CA ILE A 166 -5.41 1.07 17.55
C ILE A 166 -4.19 0.84 16.67
N CYS A 167 -3.49 1.94 16.43
CA CYS A 167 -2.42 2.03 15.45
C CYS A 167 -1.03 1.74 16.07
N ALA A 168 -0.12 1.17 15.28
CA ALA A 168 1.30 1.05 15.59
C ALA A 168 2.16 1.28 14.35
N THR A 169 3.48 1.47 14.54
CA THR A 169 4.39 1.89 13.45
C THR A 169 5.69 1.08 13.38
N SER A 170 5.90 0.07 14.25
CA SER A 170 7.15 -0.69 14.28
C SER A 170 6.98 -2.05 13.62
N TYR A 171 7.73 -2.27 12.55
CA TYR A 171 7.83 -3.55 11.88
C TYR A 171 8.59 -4.56 12.74
N GLU A 172 9.68 -4.14 13.39
CA GLU A 172 10.50 -5.01 14.26
C GLU A 172 9.67 -5.71 15.33
N ASN A 173 8.78 -4.97 16.01
CA ASN A 173 7.88 -5.52 17.03
C ASN A 173 6.85 -6.52 16.45
N CYS A 174 6.71 -6.58 15.13
CA CYS A 174 5.70 -7.36 14.42
C CYS A 174 6.30 -8.31 13.38
N TYR A 175 7.61 -8.57 13.41
CA TYR A 175 8.25 -9.43 12.41
C TYR A 175 7.64 -10.83 12.36
N LYS A 176 7.19 -11.37 13.49
CA LYS A 176 6.46 -12.64 13.51
C LYS A 176 5.23 -12.58 12.61
N GLU A 177 4.32 -11.64 12.86
CA GLU A 177 3.09 -11.47 12.09
C GLU A 177 3.36 -11.12 10.62
N LEU A 178 4.34 -10.26 10.38
CA LEU A 178 4.77 -9.85 9.04
C LEU A 178 5.25 -11.07 8.24
N HIS A 179 6.19 -11.86 8.77
CA HIS A 179 6.68 -13.06 8.11
C HIS A 179 5.58 -14.12 7.95
N GLN A 180 4.68 -14.28 8.91
CA GLN A 180 3.51 -15.16 8.75
C GLN A 180 2.66 -14.76 7.54
N ILE A 181 2.37 -13.47 7.37
CA ILE A 181 1.62 -12.95 6.22
C ILE A 181 2.34 -13.28 4.92
N LEU A 182 3.63 -12.91 4.81
CA LEU A 182 4.39 -13.08 3.57
C LEU A 182 4.61 -14.56 3.24
N CYS A 183 4.94 -15.40 4.22
CA CYS A 183 5.12 -16.84 4.00
C CYS A 183 3.81 -17.49 3.54
N ARG A 184 2.67 -17.14 4.13
CA ARG A 184 1.36 -17.67 3.71
C ARG A 184 0.97 -17.22 2.31
N ARG A 185 1.14 -15.93 1.99
CA ARG A 185 0.90 -15.41 0.62
C ARG A 185 1.79 -16.12 -0.41
N LEU A 186 3.08 -16.30 -0.11
CA LEU A 186 4.00 -16.96 -1.02
C LEU A 186 3.67 -18.45 -1.17
N ILE A 187 3.59 -19.18 -0.06
CA ILE A 187 3.37 -20.64 -0.05
C ILE A 187 2.00 -21.01 -0.60
N GLU A 188 0.95 -20.29 -0.22
CA GLU A 188 -0.40 -20.73 -0.54
C GLU A 188 -1.05 -20.00 -1.73
N ARG A 189 -0.51 -18.87 -2.18
CA ARG A 189 -1.12 -18.06 -3.26
C ARG A 189 -0.17 -17.77 -4.43
N ASP A 190 1.09 -18.22 -4.37
CA ASP A 190 2.14 -17.93 -5.35
C ASP A 190 2.28 -16.43 -5.61
N TRP A 191 2.25 -15.66 -4.52
CA TRP A 191 2.29 -14.21 -4.58
C TRP A 191 3.32 -13.66 -3.60
N PHE A 192 4.16 -12.75 -4.09
CA PHE A 192 5.15 -12.04 -3.29
C PHE A 192 5.08 -10.54 -3.60
N PRO A 193 5.27 -9.64 -2.62
CA PRO A 193 5.07 -8.21 -2.82
C PRO A 193 6.10 -7.58 -3.77
N ILE A 194 5.65 -6.59 -4.55
CA ILE A 194 6.50 -5.80 -5.46
C ILE A 194 6.42 -4.31 -5.11
N VAL A 195 5.21 -3.79 -4.89
CA VAL A 195 4.97 -2.41 -4.49
C VAL A 195 4.48 -2.37 -3.03
N ASN A 196 5.17 -1.58 -2.21
CA ASN A 196 4.77 -1.25 -0.86
C ASN A 196 3.83 -0.04 -0.83
N ARG A 197 2.95 -0.03 0.15
CA ARG A 197 2.21 1.14 0.60
C ARG A 197 2.20 1.14 2.12
N ALA A 198 2.80 2.16 2.72
CA ALA A 198 2.97 2.23 4.16
C ALA A 198 1.63 2.38 4.88
N GLY A 199 1.40 1.49 5.84
CA GLY A 199 0.31 1.61 6.80
C GLY A 199 0.38 2.94 7.54
N LEU A 200 -0.77 3.60 7.70
CA LEU A 200 -0.86 4.93 8.33
C LEU A 200 0.05 5.97 7.66
N HIS A 201 0.44 5.71 6.41
CA HIS A 201 1.42 6.46 5.64
C HIS A 201 2.76 6.63 6.37
N THR A 202 3.13 5.68 7.23
CA THR A 202 4.26 5.82 8.15
C THR A 202 5.39 4.85 7.81
N GLU A 203 6.56 5.40 7.56
CA GLU A 203 7.81 4.65 7.60
C GLU A 203 8.66 5.02 8.81
N ARG A 204 9.50 4.08 9.21
CA ARG A 204 10.47 4.13 10.29
C ARG A 204 11.75 3.41 9.82
N PRO A 205 12.89 3.54 10.52
CA PRO A 205 14.12 2.87 10.11
C PRO A 205 13.95 1.36 9.88
N ASP A 206 13.22 0.68 10.76
CA ASP A 206 12.93 -0.75 10.68
C ASP A 206 12.11 -1.13 9.43
N SER A 207 11.02 -0.40 9.14
CA SER A 207 10.23 -0.63 7.93
C SER A 207 11.01 -0.28 6.67
N HIS A 208 11.78 0.81 6.69
CA HIS A 208 12.61 1.27 5.58
C HIS A 208 13.65 0.20 5.18
N TRP A 209 14.39 -0.35 6.16
CA TRP A 209 15.36 -1.42 5.93
C TRP A 209 14.71 -2.74 5.54
N PHE A 210 13.52 -3.04 6.05
CA PHE A 210 12.76 -4.21 5.63
C PHE A 210 12.39 -4.14 4.13
N ILE A 211 11.82 -3.02 3.69
CA ILE A 211 11.37 -2.83 2.30
C ILE A 211 12.57 -2.90 1.35
N GLU A 212 13.70 -2.29 1.71
CA GLU A 212 14.94 -2.26 0.93
C GLU A 212 15.52 -3.67 0.65
N GLN A 213 15.14 -4.68 1.44
CA GLN A 213 15.60 -6.05 1.19
C GLN A 213 14.89 -6.75 0.03
N TRP A 214 13.62 -6.41 -0.25
CA TRP A 214 12.81 -7.24 -1.17
C TRP A 214 11.88 -6.48 -2.12
N LEU A 215 11.47 -5.26 -1.81
CA LEU A 215 10.43 -4.53 -2.56
C LEU A 215 11.05 -3.38 -3.36
N PRO A 216 11.05 -3.45 -4.71
CA PRO A 216 11.67 -2.42 -5.55
C PRO A 216 10.95 -1.09 -5.56
N PHE A 217 9.65 -1.07 -5.24
CA PHE A 217 8.81 0.11 -5.37
C PHE A 217 8.02 0.39 -4.10
N ASP A 218 7.83 1.68 -3.84
CA ASP A 218 7.20 2.15 -2.61
C ASP A 218 6.40 3.44 -2.86
N ALA A 219 5.09 3.35 -2.70
CA ALA A 219 4.17 4.44 -3.01
C ALA A 219 3.68 5.17 -1.74
N SER A 220 4.62 5.50 -0.85
CA SER A 220 4.27 5.90 0.53
C SER A 220 4.46 7.37 0.84
N ASN A 221 5.21 8.13 0.03
CA ASN A 221 5.56 9.52 0.34
C ASN A 221 4.32 10.43 0.29
N GLN A 222 3.92 10.99 1.43
CA GLN A 222 2.83 11.97 1.51
C GLN A 222 3.30 13.41 1.76
N ALA A 223 4.54 13.74 1.45
CA ALA A 223 5.07 15.08 1.70
C ALA A 223 4.19 16.14 1.03
N ILE A 224 3.84 17.18 1.78
CA ILE A 224 3.25 18.42 1.26
C ILE A 224 4.06 19.60 1.78
N GLU A 225 3.96 20.74 1.11
CA GLU A 225 4.57 21.97 1.60
C GLU A 225 3.85 22.44 2.87
N ASN A 226 4.62 22.87 3.87
CA ASN A 226 4.11 23.35 5.16
C ASN A 226 3.18 22.37 5.89
N ASP A 227 3.48 21.06 5.82
CA ASP A 227 2.73 20.03 6.55
C ASP A 227 2.81 20.25 8.07
N ASP A 228 1.67 20.55 8.67
CA ASP A 228 1.45 20.68 10.12
C ASP A 228 0.68 19.48 10.71
N TYR A 229 0.29 18.52 9.85
CA TYR A 229 -0.55 17.41 10.25
C TYR A 229 0.24 16.39 11.09
N CYS A 230 -0.29 16.09 12.28
CA CYS A 230 0.27 15.14 13.25
C CYS A 230 1.66 15.48 13.83
N SER A 231 1.90 16.76 14.10
CA SER A 231 3.03 17.24 14.92
C SER A 231 4.37 16.67 14.45
N ASN A 232 5.27 16.26 15.36
CA ASN A 232 6.62 15.74 15.10
C ASN A 232 6.69 14.40 14.30
N GLY A 233 5.89 14.22 13.26
CA GLY A 233 5.97 13.07 12.34
C GLY A 233 5.38 11.76 12.88
N ARG A 234 4.48 11.83 13.87
CA ARG A 234 3.93 10.63 14.51
C ARG A 234 3.21 9.70 13.51
N TRP A 235 2.44 10.29 12.59
CA TRP A 235 1.63 9.56 11.60
C TRP A 235 1.98 10.04 10.17
N GLY A 236 3.06 9.46 9.64
CA GLY A 236 3.65 9.82 8.35
C GLY A 236 4.63 10.98 8.46
N ASP A 237 5.86 10.68 8.87
CA ASP A 237 6.97 11.63 8.82
C ASP A 237 7.54 11.68 7.40
N TRP A 238 7.05 12.64 6.63
CA TRP A 238 7.51 12.92 5.26
C TRP A 238 8.12 14.31 5.13
N LYS A 239 8.37 14.99 6.26
CA LYS A 239 8.90 16.34 6.25
C LYS A 239 10.29 16.36 5.63
N GLY A 240 10.41 17.08 4.52
CA GLY A 240 11.65 17.21 3.78
C GLY A 240 11.92 16.10 2.75
N ALA A 241 10.92 15.26 2.46
CA ALA A 241 10.90 14.45 1.24
C ALA A 241 10.47 15.27 0.01
N PRO A 242 10.77 14.79 -1.21
CA PRO A 242 10.38 15.47 -2.44
C PRO A 242 8.86 15.75 -2.50
N VAL A 243 8.53 17.02 -2.72
CA VAL A 243 7.14 17.54 -2.87
C VAL A 243 6.82 17.93 -4.31
N ASP A 244 7.72 17.66 -5.24
CA ASP A 244 7.61 18.09 -6.64
C ASP A 244 7.20 16.96 -7.58
N TRP A 245 6.69 15.83 -7.06
CA TRP A 245 6.36 14.62 -7.83
C TRP A 245 7.57 13.89 -8.43
N SER A 246 8.80 14.23 -8.04
CA SER A 246 9.95 13.37 -8.35
C SER A 246 9.84 12.06 -7.59
N ILE A 247 10.04 10.95 -8.30
CA ILE A 247 10.41 9.69 -7.64
C ILE A 247 11.88 9.75 -7.24
N TYR A 248 12.27 9.02 -6.20
CA TYR A 248 13.64 9.07 -5.70
C TYR A 248 14.07 7.76 -5.05
N HIS A 249 15.38 7.52 -5.08
CA HIS A 249 16.03 6.54 -4.23
C HIS A 249 16.22 7.14 -2.83
N PRO A 250 15.79 6.48 -1.76
CA PRO A 250 15.95 7.02 -0.42
C PRO A 250 17.40 6.94 0.08
N ASP A 251 17.71 7.76 1.08
CA ASP A 251 18.91 7.62 1.90
C ASP A 251 18.73 6.48 2.92
N PHE A 252 19.84 5.83 3.25
CA PHE A 252 19.88 4.67 4.14
C PHE A 252 19.46 4.98 5.59
N TYR A 253 19.77 6.19 6.08
CA TYR A 253 19.42 6.62 7.43
C TYR A 253 18.13 7.44 7.48
N ASP A 254 17.77 8.08 6.37
CA ASP A 254 16.58 8.93 6.29
C ASP A 254 15.84 8.69 4.97
N TRP A 255 14.78 7.88 5.02
CA TRP A 255 13.94 7.53 3.86
C TRP A 255 13.30 8.76 3.20
N ARG A 256 13.27 9.90 3.87
CA ARG A 256 12.75 11.16 3.34
C ARG A 256 13.78 11.84 2.42
N LYS A 257 15.07 11.51 2.52
CA LYS A 257 16.12 12.15 1.71
C LYS A 257 16.44 11.34 0.48
N ILE A 258 16.91 12.03 -0.56
CA ILE A 258 17.47 11.37 -1.74
C ILE A 258 18.81 10.76 -1.34
N GLY A 259 19.01 9.49 -1.68
CA GLY A 259 20.24 8.74 -1.41
C GLY A 259 20.44 7.60 -2.42
N ASN A 260 21.06 6.51 -1.95
CA ASN A 260 21.58 5.44 -2.80
C ASN A 260 20.98 4.05 -2.52
N CYS A 261 19.89 3.97 -1.75
CA CYS A 261 19.14 2.71 -1.61
C CYS A 261 18.58 2.26 -2.98
N ASN A 262 18.31 0.97 -3.13
CA ASN A 262 17.90 0.40 -4.41
C ASN A 262 16.44 0.71 -4.75
N ARG A 263 15.54 0.75 -3.77
CA ARG A 263 14.10 0.98 -4.00
C ARG A 263 13.82 2.39 -4.51
N LEU A 264 12.69 2.57 -5.19
CA LEU A 264 12.17 3.88 -5.59
C LEU A 264 10.92 4.25 -4.79
N ILE A 265 10.89 5.48 -4.30
CA ILE A 265 9.73 6.07 -3.61
C ILE A 265 8.99 6.99 -4.58
N SER A 266 7.67 6.84 -4.68
CA SER A 266 6.77 7.82 -5.30
C SER A 266 5.93 8.55 -4.27
N ARG A 267 5.51 9.76 -4.65
CA ARG A 267 4.59 10.58 -3.87
C ARG A 267 3.14 10.18 -4.16
N VAL A 268 2.33 10.08 -3.11
CA VAL A 268 0.91 9.72 -3.15
C VAL A 268 0.13 10.64 -2.21
N LEU A 269 -0.91 11.32 -2.71
CA LEU A 269 -1.76 12.23 -1.92
C LEU A 269 -3.19 11.69 -1.77
N ASN A 270 -3.84 12.03 -0.67
CA ASN A 270 -5.14 11.48 -0.34
C ASN A 270 -6.26 12.02 -1.22
N LEU A 271 -7.23 11.16 -1.51
CA LEU A 271 -8.52 11.54 -2.05
C LEU A 271 -9.47 11.82 -0.88
N LYS A 272 -9.97 13.06 -0.84
CA LYS A 272 -11.10 13.48 -0.01
C LYS A 272 -11.04 12.97 1.43
N THR A 273 -9.94 13.24 2.14
CA THR A 273 -9.78 12.98 3.58
C THR A 273 -9.52 14.27 4.36
N ARG A 274 -9.18 14.17 5.65
CA ARG A 274 -8.92 15.33 6.51
C ARG A 274 -7.55 16.00 6.31
N PHE A 275 -6.64 15.41 5.54
CA PHE A 275 -5.23 15.82 5.47
C PHE A 275 -4.54 15.39 4.19
N ARG A 276 -3.50 16.14 3.79
CA ARG A 276 -2.60 15.81 2.65
C ARG A 276 -3.37 15.41 1.39
N ASN A 277 -4.45 16.13 1.11
CA ASN A 277 -5.29 15.86 -0.05
C ASN A 277 -4.59 16.29 -1.34
N ILE A 278 -4.84 15.55 -2.41
CA ILE A 278 -4.59 16.06 -3.76
C ILE A 278 -5.47 17.29 -4.00
N THR A 279 -4.94 18.27 -4.72
CA THR A 279 -5.65 19.51 -5.08
C THR A 279 -5.41 19.84 -6.54
N VAL A 280 -6.22 20.70 -7.13
CA VAL A 280 -5.99 21.26 -8.48
C VAL A 280 -4.56 21.80 -8.62
N TYR A 281 -4.07 22.53 -7.62
CA TYR A 281 -2.69 23.06 -7.60
C TYR A 281 -1.64 21.94 -7.69
N GLU A 282 -1.82 20.85 -6.95
CA GLU A 282 -0.90 19.72 -6.94
C GLU A 282 -0.94 18.93 -8.26
N ILE A 283 -2.12 18.83 -8.91
CA ILE A 283 -2.26 18.26 -10.26
C ILE A 283 -1.55 19.17 -11.28
N GLU A 284 -1.79 20.48 -11.26
CA GLU A 284 -1.08 21.45 -12.11
C GLU A 284 0.44 21.34 -11.95
N LYS A 285 0.93 21.19 -10.71
CA LYS A 285 2.36 21.01 -10.41
C LYS A 285 2.95 19.78 -11.12
N ALA A 286 2.23 18.67 -11.17
CA ALA A 286 2.66 17.46 -11.88
C ALA A 286 2.72 17.66 -13.40
N PHE A 287 1.68 18.26 -13.99
CA PHE A 287 1.63 18.56 -15.43
C PHE A 287 2.69 19.60 -15.83
N GLU A 288 2.90 20.62 -15.01
CA GLU A 288 3.92 21.64 -15.21
C GLU A 288 5.33 21.05 -15.20
N LYS A 289 5.60 20.12 -14.27
CA LYS A 289 6.86 19.38 -14.23
C LYS A 289 7.06 18.55 -15.49
N ALA A 290 6.05 17.75 -15.88
CA ALA A 290 6.10 16.92 -17.08
C ALA A 290 6.41 17.78 -18.32
N ARG A 291 5.69 18.90 -18.49
CA ARG A 291 5.89 19.86 -19.58
C ARG A 291 7.30 20.46 -19.61
N LYS A 292 7.76 21.01 -18.47
CA LYS A 292 9.06 21.69 -18.37
C LYS A 292 10.23 20.74 -18.57
N GLN A 293 10.16 19.56 -17.97
CA GLN A 293 11.25 18.58 -17.98
C GLN A 293 11.22 17.68 -19.22
N LYS A 294 10.08 17.64 -19.93
CA LYS A 294 9.82 16.73 -21.06
C LYS A 294 10.03 15.26 -20.68
N THR A 295 9.61 14.90 -19.48
CA THR A 295 9.70 13.55 -18.91
C THR A 295 8.37 13.14 -18.33
N ASP A 296 8.17 11.83 -18.21
CA ASP A 296 6.98 11.29 -17.56
C ASP A 296 7.00 11.59 -16.05
N VAL A 297 5.82 11.69 -15.45
CA VAL A 297 5.64 12.00 -14.03
C VAL A 297 4.70 10.99 -13.38
N TYR A 298 5.03 10.55 -12.17
CA TYR A 298 4.18 9.70 -11.35
C TYR A 298 3.31 10.58 -10.45
N LEU A 299 1.99 10.60 -10.70
CA LEU A 299 1.01 11.27 -9.85
C LEU A 299 0.20 10.20 -9.12
N GLY A 300 0.58 9.93 -7.88
CA GLY A 300 -0.11 8.99 -7.01
C GLY A 300 -1.26 9.63 -6.26
N VAL A 301 -2.40 8.94 -6.23
CA VAL A 301 -3.56 9.28 -5.38
C VAL A 301 -4.02 8.06 -4.60
N THR A 302 -4.70 8.27 -3.47
CA THR A 302 -5.10 7.17 -2.59
C THR A 302 -6.43 7.34 -1.88
N ASP A 303 -7.11 6.23 -1.66
CA ASP A 303 -8.27 6.12 -0.79
C ASP A 303 -8.30 4.79 -0.03
N HIS A 304 -9.45 4.46 0.59
CA HIS A 304 -9.67 3.21 1.33
C HIS A 304 -10.97 2.55 0.89
N ASP A 305 -10.99 1.21 0.90
CA ASP A 305 -12.13 0.39 0.48
C ASP A 305 -13.38 0.47 1.37
N PHE A 306 -13.21 0.79 2.65
CA PHE A 306 -14.33 1.02 3.55
C PHE A 306 -15.01 2.39 3.34
N ARG A 307 -14.55 3.22 2.39
CA ARG A 307 -15.21 4.47 1.99
C ARG A 307 -15.89 4.32 0.63
N GLU A 308 -16.66 5.33 0.24
CA GLU A 308 -17.28 5.36 -1.09
C GLU A 308 -16.30 5.87 -2.16
N ILE A 309 -15.48 4.97 -2.70
CA ILE A 309 -14.44 5.24 -3.72
C ILE A 309 -14.99 5.98 -4.94
N SER A 310 -16.23 5.70 -5.35
CA SER A 310 -16.75 6.28 -6.59
C SER A 310 -16.91 7.80 -6.54
N VAL A 311 -17.25 8.35 -5.37
CA VAL A 311 -17.37 9.80 -5.16
C VAL A 311 -16.00 10.46 -5.27
N GLU A 312 -14.97 9.78 -4.78
CA GLU A 312 -13.60 10.27 -4.75
C GLU A 312 -12.97 10.28 -6.15
N ILE A 313 -13.20 9.22 -6.94
CA ILE A 313 -12.78 9.15 -8.35
C ILE A 313 -13.49 10.21 -9.19
N GLU A 314 -14.80 10.36 -9.02
CA GLU A 314 -15.59 11.32 -9.82
C GLU A 314 -15.13 12.77 -9.58
N GLU A 315 -14.84 13.14 -8.33
CA GLU A 315 -14.32 14.46 -7.97
C GLU A 315 -12.90 14.68 -8.52
N PHE A 316 -11.98 13.75 -8.25
CA PHE A 316 -10.60 13.87 -8.75
C PHE A 316 -10.52 13.90 -10.28
N TYR A 317 -11.32 13.10 -10.98
CA TYR A 317 -11.32 13.10 -12.44
C TYR A 317 -11.84 14.43 -13.02
N SER A 318 -12.82 15.06 -12.37
CA SER A 318 -13.27 16.40 -12.75
C SER A 318 -12.13 17.42 -12.67
N ASP A 319 -11.41 17.43 -11.54
CA ASP A 319 -10.25 18.31 -11.33
C ASP A 319 -9.12 18.03 -12.33
N LEU A 320 -8.84 16.74 -12.59
CA LEU A 320 -7.85 16.31 -13.57
C LEU A 320 -8.19 16.82 -14.98
N LEU A 321 -9.44 16.71 -15.41
CA LEU A 321 -9.88 17.21 -16.71
C LEU A 321 -9.80 18.74 -16.79
N GLN A 322 -10.15 19.45 -15.72
CA GLN A 322 -10.01 20.89 -15.64
C GLN A 322 -8.55 21.31 -15.83
N VAL A 323 -7.60 20.64 -15.17
CA VAL A 323 -6.17 20.93 -15.34
C VAL A 323 -5.73 20.60 -16.76
N HIS A 324 -6.05 19.41 -17.27
CA HIS A 324 -5.61 18.96 -18.59
C HIS A 324 -6.02 19.93 -19.71
N GLN A 325 -7.16 20.63 -19.62
CA GLN A 325 -7.56 21.66 -20.59
C GLN A 325 -6.48 22.73 -20.82
N ASN A 326 -5.66 23.03 -19.81
CA ASN A 326 -4.57 24.01 -19.88
C ASN A 326 -3.20 23.40 -20.25
N TYR A 327 -3.12 22.08 -20.38
CA TYR A 327 -1.89 21.31 -20.62
C TYR A 327 -2.04 20.31 -21.78
N GLN A 328 -2.62 20.75 -22.91
CA GLN A 328 -2.86 19.89 -24.09
C GLN A 328 -1.58 19.34 -24.75
N ASP A 329 -0.41 19.85 -24.38
CA ASP A 329 0.91 19.38 -24.80
C ASP A 329 1.49 18.26 -23.91
N VAL A 330 0.77 17.87 -22.86
CA VAL A 330 1.09 16.76 -21.94
C VAL A 330 -0.07 15.77 -21.94
N ASP A 331 0.21 14.48 -22.14
CA ASP A 331 -0.82 13.45 -22.06
C ASP A 331 -0.93 12.93 -20.62
N PHE A 332 -2.04 12.29 -20.25
CA PHE A 332 -2.13 11.53 -19.00
C PHE A 332 -2.61 10.09 -19.27
N LYS A 333 -2.19 9.16 -18.40
CA LYS A 333 -2.47 7.73 -18.53
C LYS A 333 -2.87 7.12 -17.18
N PHE A 334 -3.99 6.41 -17.13
CA PHE A 334 -4.31 5.56 -15.97
C PHE A 334 -3.38 4.35 -15.96
N SER A 335 -2.60 4.18 -14.90
CA SER A 335 -1.47 3.26 -14.91
C SER A 335 -1.48 2.30 -13.73
N LYS A 336 -1.06 1.07 -14.02
CA LYS A 336 -0.54 0.14 -13.02
C LYS A 336 0.71 0.72 -12.39
N SER A 337 0.91 0.50 -11.10
CA SER A 337 2.00 1.13 -10.34
C SER A 337 3.36 0.71 -10.87
N VAL A 338 3.56 -0.59 -11.16
CA VAL A 338 4.82 -1.12 -11.72
C VAL A 338 5.13 -0.49 -13.08
N GLU A 339 4.13 -0.35 -13.95
CA GLU A 339 4.29 0.30 -15.26
C GLU A 339 4.70 1.77 -15.12
N ALA A 340 4.06 2.51 -14.21
CA ALA A 340 4.35 3.92 -13.98
C ALA A 340 5.75 4.13 -13.40
N PHE A 341 6.16 3.32 -12.41
CA PHE A 341 7.54 3.38 -11.89
C PHE A 341 8.56 3.09 -12.99
N ARG A 342 8.32 2.07 -13.82
CA ARG A 342 9.22 1.73 -14.94
C ARG A 342 9.34 2.88 -15.93
N ALA A 343 8.22 3.45 -16.36
CA ALA A 343 8.19 4.55 -17.32
C ALA A 343 8.96 5.78 -16.80
N VAL A 344 8.62 6.24 -15.59
CA VAL A 344 9.19 7.46 -15.00
C VAL A 344 10.68 7.29 -14.66
N ALA A 345 11.09 6.10 -14.21
CA ALA A 345 12.49 5.80 -13.90
C ALA A 345 13.32 5.39 -15.14
N GLY A 346 12.70 5.23 -16.31
CA GLY A 346 13.37 4.69 -17.50
C GLY A 346 13.86 3.25 -17.33
N LEU A 347 13.19 2.45 -16.51
CA LEU A 347 13.56 1.05 -16.27
C LEU A 347 12.96 0.16 -17.36
N THR A 348 13.81 -0.64 -17.98
CA THR A 348 13.37 -1.70 -18.88
C THR A 348 13.02 -2.96 -18.11
N GLU A 349 12.03 -3.68 -18.62
CA GLU A 349 11.71 -5.01 -18.11
C GLU A 349 12.93 -5.92 -18.26
N LYS A 350 13.30 -6.59 -17.18
CA LYS A 350 14.44 -7.50 -17.15
C LYS A 350 13.98 -8.83 -16.58
N SER A 351 14.21 -9.88 -17.33
CA SER A 351 14.08 -11.25 -16.85
C SER A 351 14.91 -11.46 -15.59
N LEU A 352 14.35 -12.25 -14.68
CA LEU A 352 15.00 -12.72 -13.47
C LEU A 352 14.73 -14.22 -13.40
N ASP A 353 15.79 -15.01 -13.33
CA ASP A 353 15.66 -16.44 -13.07
C ASP A 353 16.80 -16.95 -12.20
N PHE A 354 16.48 -17.92 -11.36
CA PHE A 354 17.41 -18.59 -10.47
C PHE A 354 16.98 -20.03 -10.31
N ASP A 355 17.94 -20.96 -10.23
CA ASP A 355 17.67 -22.36 -9.96
C ASP A 355 17.84 -22.68 -8.48
N CYS A 356 17.18 -23.76 -8.05
CA CYS A 356 17.22 -24.27 -6.69
C CYS A 356 17.48 -25.77 -6.74
N GLU A 357 18.51 -26.23 -6.03
CA GLU A 357 18.90 -27.64 -5.96
C GLU A 357 19.14 -28.02 -4.49
N LEU A 358 18.66 -29.20 -4.08
CA LEU A 358 18.98 -29.77 -2.78
C LEU A 358 20.15 -30.76 -2.94
N VAL A 359 21.27 -30.48 -2.28
CA VAL A 359 22.45 -31.35 -2.24
C VAL A 359 22.63 -31.84 -0.81
N GLY A 360 22.23 -33.08 -0.54
CA GLY A 360 22.16 -33.59 0.84
C GLY A 360 21.11 -32.81 1.64
N ASN A 361 21.55 -32.13 2.70
CA ASN A 361 20.72 -31.27 3.54
C ASN A 361 20.93 -29.76 3.29
N VAL A 362 21.56 -29.38 2.19
CA VAL A 362 21.80 -27.97 1.84
C VAL A 362 21.00 -27.61 0.59
N LEU A 363 20.25 -26.52 0.66
CA LEU A 363 19.65 -25.87 -0.50
C LEU A 363 20.66 -24.93 -1.13
N HIS A 364 20.94 -25.15 -2.42
CA HIS A 364 21.77 -24.31 -3.27
C HIS A 364 20.86 -23.48 -4.17
N ILE A 365 21.07 -22.17 -4.21
CA ILE A 365 20.34 -21.24 -5.06
C ILE A 365 21.32 -20.53 -5.96
N LYS A 366 21.11 -20.58 -7.29
CA LYS A 366 21.99 -19.97 -8.27
C LYS A 366 21.22 -19.05 -9.22
N VAL A 367 21.59 -17.77 -9.26
CA VAL A 367 21.00 -16.79 -10.17
C VAL A 367 21.60 -16.98 -11.56
N ASN A 368 20.74 -17.35 -12.51
CA ASN A 368 21.14 -17.66 -13.88
C ASN A 368 20.91 -16.48 -14.82
N GLU A 369 19.89 -15.67 -14.54
CA GLU A 369 19.50 -14.53 -15.37
C GLU A 369 19.10 -13.33 -14.51
N GLY A 370 19.53 -12.15 -14.93
CA GLY A 370 19.24 -10.90 -14.23
C GLY A 370 20.01 -10.73 -12.91
N GLU A 371 19.41 -9.94 -12.03
CA GLU A 371 19.96 -9.61 -10.72
C GLU A 371 18.81 -9.46 -9.70
N ILE A 372 19.00 -10.04 -8.53
CA ILE A 372 18.08 -9.88 -7.41
C ILE A 372 18.13 -8.43 -6.91
N PHE A 373 16.95 -7.87 -6.67
CA PHE A 373 16.74 -6.49 -6.21
C PHE A 373 17.60 -6.18 -4.98
N GLY A 374 17.32 -6.85 -3.87
CA GLY A 374 18.02 -6.66 -2.60
C GLY A 374 19.15 -7.67 -2.38
N PRO A 375 19.50 -7.95 -1.11
CA PRO A 375 20.67 -8.75 -0.77
C PRO A 375 20.47 -10.25 -0.97
N GLN A 376 19.22 -10.75 -0.92
CA GLN A 376 18.90 -12.17 -0.99
C GLN A 376 17.46 -12.41 -1.49
N PRO A 377 17.14 -13.59 -2.05
CA PRO A 377 15.76 -14.06 -2.17
C PRO A 377 15.06 -14.11 -0.80
N TYR A 378 13.74 -14.01 -0.80
CA TYR A 378 12.92 -14.31 0.37
C TYR A 378 12.68 -15.81 0.47
N LEU A 379 13.13 -16.43 1.56
CA LEU A 379 12.89 -17.84 1.87
C LEU A 379 11.63 -18.00 2.72
N ALA A 380 10.69 -18.84 2.28
CA ALA A 380 9.53 -19.26 3.06
C ALA A 380 9.48 -20.78 3.13
N LEU A 381 9.30 -21.31 4.34
CA LEU A 381 9.21 -22.74 4.60
C LEU A 381 7.84 -23.08 5.19
N LYS A 382 7.27 -24.20 4.75
CA LYS A 382 6.14 -24.85 5.44
C LYS A 382 6.64 -26.15 6.03
N THR A 383 6.41 -26.37 7.31
CA THR A 383 6.74 -27.64 7.96
C THR A 383 5.62 -28.66 7.75
N LYS A 384 5.93 -29.95 7.88
CA LYS A 384 4.95 -31.06 7.84
C LYS A 384 3.93 -30.96 8.98
N SER A 385 4.29 -30.32 10.10
CA SER A 385 3.37 -29.99 11.20
C SER A 385 2.43 -28.81 10.91
N GLY A 386 2.66 -28.06 9.83
CA GLY A 386 1.80 -26.95 9.41
C GLY A 386 2.28 -25.55 9.78
N ASP A 387 3.49 -25.41 10.33
CA ASP A 387 4.08 -24.11 10.65
C ASP A 387 4.64 -23.42 9.41
N TYR A 388 4.63 -22.09 9.43
CA TYR A 388 5.19 -21.23 8.39
C TYR A 388 6.41 -20.53 8.97
N LEU A 389 7.55 -20.62 8.31
CA LEU A 389 8.82 -20.07 8.79
C LEU A 389 9.46 -19.20 7.70
N HIS A 390 10.20 -18.20 8.13
CA HIS A 390 11.11 -17.40 7.31
C HIS A 390 12.50 -17.48 7.95
N ASP A 391 13.53 -17.46 7.12
CA ASP A 391 14.92 -17.41 7.58
C ASP A 391 15.81 -16.73 6.53
N ASN A 392 17.04 -16.40 6.92
CA ASN A 392 18.05 -15.81 6.06
C ASN A 392 18.90 -16.88 5.35
N LEU A 393 19.48 -16.49 4.22
CA LEU A 393 20.37 -17.31 3.43
C LEU A 393 21.83 -16.94 3.70
N ASP A 394 22.70 -17.94 3.61
CA ASP A 394 24.15 -17.75 3.58
C ASP A 394 24.59 -17.31 2.19
N PHE A 395 25.58 -16.41 2.13
CA PHE A 395 26.11 -15.90 0.85
C PHE A 395 27.23 -16.78 0.30
N GLY A 396 27.08 -17.17 -0.97
CA GLY A 396 28.19 -17.62 -1.80
C GLY A 396 28.80 -16.45 -2.56
N ASN A 397 28.86 -16.57 -3.89
CA ASN A 397 29.17 -15.44 -4.74
C ASN A 397 28.05 -14.38 -4.65
N PHE A 398 28.39 -13.20 -4.13
CA PHE A 398 27.43 -12.12 -3.88
C PHE A 398 26.55 -11.83 -5.11
N LYS A 399 25.22 -11.74 -4.89
CA LYS A 399 24.17 -11.61 -5.92
C LYS A 399 24.05 -12.74 -6.94
N LYS A 400 24.81 -13.83 -6.80
CA LYS A 400 24.83 -14.95 -7.74
C LYS A 400 24.50 -16.28 -7.09
N GLU A 401 24.93 -16.51 -5.85
CA GLU A 401 24.78 -17.80 -5.19
C GLU A 401 24.42 -17.61 -3.71
N TYR A 402 23.50 -18.45 -3.25
CA TYR A 402 23.03 -18.48 -1.86
C TYR A 402 22.86 -19.91 -1.39
N PHE A 403 22.96 -20.11 -0.08
CA PHE A 403 22.81 -21.42 0.54
C PHE A 403 21.88 -21.36 1.76
N TYR A 404 21.25 -22.49 2.06
CA TYR A 404 20.55 -22.69 3.32
C TYR A 404 20.76 -24.13 3.81
N THR A 405 21.27 -24.28 5.02
CA THR A 405 21.52 -25.61 5.61
C THR A 405 20.35 -26.02 6.49
N PHE A 406 19.76 -27.18 6.21
CA PHE A 406 18.70 -27.78 7.01
C PHE A 406 19.29 -28.72 8.06
N ASP A 407 19.28 -28.31 9.32
CA ASP A 407 19.79 -29.11 10.43
C ASP A 407 19.07 -28.79 11.75
N ILE A 408 19.64 -29.25 12.87
CA ILE A 408 19.09 -29.04 14.21
C ILE A 408 19.19 -27.59 14.71
N HIS A 409 20.00 -26.76 14.08
CA HIS A 409 20.18 -25.34 14.39
C HIS A 409 19.27 -24.44 13.54
N THR A 410 18.70 -24.98 12.46
CA THR A 410 17.67 -24.34 11.63
C THR A 410 16.34 -25.13 11.72
N VAL A 411 15.91 -25.76 10.62
CA VAL A 411 14.84 -26.74 10.58
C VAL A 411 15.34 -28.00 9.88
N PRO A 412 15.23 -29.19 10.50
CA PRO A 412 15.64 -30.44 9.85
C PRO A 412 14.86 -30.68 8.56
N LEU A 413 15.57 -31.10 7.50
CA LEU A 413 14.99 -31.22 6.16
C LEU A 413 13.79 -32.18 6.12
N ASP A 414 13.83 -33.26 6.91
CA ASP A 414 12.78 -34.26 7.01
C ASP A 414 11.47 -33.71 7.62
N GLN A 415 11.53 -32.56 8.30
CA GLN A 415 10.37 -31.85 8.85
C GLN A 415 9.78 -30.83 7.88
N VAL A 416 10.45 -30.52 6.78
CA VAL A 416 9.99 -29.53 5.80
C VAL A 416 9.03 -30.18 4.80
N ALA A 417 7.89 -29.55 4.57
CA ALA A 417 6.91 -29.95 3.56
C ALA A 417 7.06 -29.13 2.27
N ILE A 418 7.26 -27.81 2.39
CA ILE A 418 7.37 -26.93 1.22
C ILE A 418 8.51 -25.94 1.46
N ILE A 419 9.36 -25.77 0.45
CA ILE A 419 10.33 -24.66 0.36
C ILE A 419 9.84 -23.77 -0.78
N LYS A 420 9.63 -22.48 -0.50
CA LYS A 420 9.40 -21.47 -1.53
C LYS A 420 10.39 -20.34 -1.44
N LEU A 421 10.87 -19.91 -2.59
CA LEU A 421 11.74 -18.75 -2.73
C LEU A 421 11.08 -17.74 -3.67
N ALA A 422 11.17 -16.47 -3.31
CA ALA A 422 10.74 -15.37 -4.16
C ALA A 422 11.86 -14.34 -4.28
N ALA A 423 12.05 -13.79 -5.47
CA ALA A 423 12.91 -12.64 -5.68
C ALA A 423 12.27 -11.70 -6.69
N ASN A 424 12.50 -10.40 -6.47
CA ASN A 424 12.16 -9.35 -7.43
C ASN A 424 13.42 -8.83 -8.10
N SER A 425 13.30 -8.30 -9.31
CA SER A 425 14.33 -7.52 -9.99
C SER A 425 14.18 -6.03 -9.63
N ARG A 426 15.19 -5.22 -9.95
CA ARG A 426 15.12 -3.75 -9.79
C ARG A 426 14.01 -3.10 -10.61
N SER A 427 13.56 -3.73 -11.69
CA SER A 427 12.43 -3.27 -12.49
C SER A 427 11.11 -3.92 -12.07
N GLY A 428 11.05 -4.67 -10.96
CA GLY A 428 9.81 -5.28 -10.47
C GLY A 428 9.34 -6.50 -11.26
N ASN A 429 10.25 -7.20 -11.95
CA ASN A 429 9.97 -8.56 -12.42
C ASN A 429 10.14 -9.54 -11.27
N GLN A 430 9.29 -10.55 -11.19
CA GLN A 430 9.31 -11.50 -10.09
C GLN A 430 9.61 -12.92 -10.58
N LYS A 431 10.37 -13.65 -9.77
CA LYS A 431 10.53 -15.09 -9.90
C LYS A 431 10.21 -15.78 -8.57
N ILE A 432 9.35 -16.79 -8.64
CA ILE A 432 9.04 -17.69 -7.54
C ILE A 432 9.46 -19.11 -7.94
N LYS A 433 10.09 -19.83 -7.01
CA LYS A 433 10.41 -21.25 -7.14
C LYS A 433 9.85 -22.02 -5.95
N THR A 434 9.38 -23.23 -6.22
CA THR A 434 8.79 -24.13 -5.22
C THR A 434 9.51 -25.47 -5.29
N ILE A 435 9.88 -26.00 -4.13
CA ILE A 435 10.27 -27.40 -3.94
C ILE A 435 9.26 -28.01 -2.97
N ASP A 436 8.54 -29.02 -3.43
CA ASP A 436 7.58 -29.77 -2.62
C ASP A 436 8.23 -31.05 -2.10
N LEU A 437 8.27 -31.17 -0.79
CA LEU A 437 8.84 -32.29 -0.03
C LEU A 437 7.76 -33.02 0.78
N SER A 438 6.48 -32.73 0.54
CA SER A 438 5.35 -33.28 1.31
C SER A 438 5.26 -34.81 1.22
N HIS A 439 5.86 -35.41 0.18
CA HIS A 439 5.86 -36.84 -0.08
C HIS A 439 7.23 -37.53 0.12
N ASN A 440 8.23 -36.77 0.57
CA ASN A 440 9.58 -37.28 0.82
C ASN A 440 9.79 -37.73 2.27
#